data_AF-A0A8J4T9Z0-F1
#
_entry.id   AF-A0A8J4T9Z0-F1
#
_cell.length_a   1.000
_cell.length_b   1.000
_cell.length_c   1.000
_cell.angle_alpha   90.00
_cell.angle_beta   90.00
_cell.angle_gamma   90.00
#
_symmetry.space_group_name_H-M   'P 1'
#
loop_
_entity.id
_entity.type
_entity.pdbx_description
1 polymer ?
#
loop_
_entity_poly.entity_id
_entity_poly.type
_entity_poly.pdbx_seq_one_letter_code
_entity_poly.pdbx_strand_id
1 'polypeptide(L)'
;MLVAKPSDMTFDKTNKCVPLLKKDPRVLDAMLPYLVNQYGNPHSRTHAYGWESESAVEKARKQVADLIGADPREIVFTSGATESNNMSIKGVARFYKAKKKHIITTQTEHKCVLDSCRVLEAEGFKVTYLPVKNNGLIDLQQLEKTIHSDTSLVSVMTVNNEIGVKQPIKEIGQICRAKNVFFHTDAAQAIGKIPIDVSTLKVDLMSISGHKIYGPKGVGALFVRRRPRVRIEPLQSGGGQERGLRSGTVPTPLVVGLGAACEISQEEMEYDHARVSMLANRLAQKIMSEVPDVVMNGDSEERYPGCLNLSFAYVEGESLLMALKDVALSSGSACTSASLEPSYVLRAIGTDEDLAHSSIRFGIGRFTTEEEVDYTAEKCIQQVQRLREMSHKDYQRTVDWLLSKTQHRPKVAIICGSGLGMLADALQCQHSFKYSEIPGFPQSTVQGHVGRLVFGELKGKTCVCMQGRFHMYEGHSVYKVTFPVRVFKLLGVETLIVTNAAGSIAESYHCGDIMIIRDHINFPGLAGLNPLNGPNDEKFGPRFPSMSGVYDKDLRKLAFDICKSMGVSHFVQEGVYCMVGGPNFESIAEARLLQMLGVDAV
;
A
#
# COMPACT_ATOMS: atom_id res chain seq x y z
N MET A 1 -13.49 -14.85 -15.41
CA MET A 1 -13.39 -13.39 -15.19
C MET A 1 -12.15 -13.14 -14.33
N LEU A 2 -10.96 -13.00 -14.93
CA LEU A 2 -9.69 -12.84 -14.19
C LEU A 2 -9.19 -11.42 -14.42
N VAL A 3 -9.47 -10.55 -13.45
CA VAL A 3 -9.08 -9.14 -13.40
C VAL A 3 -7.55 -9.08 -13.46
N ALA A 4 -7.02 -8.47 -14.52
CA ALA A 4 -5.62 -8.09 -14.58
C ALA A 4 -5.37 -7.06 -13.47
N LYS A 5 -4.65 -7.46 -12.43
CA LYS A 5 -4.17 -6.53 -11.41
C LYS A 5 -3.16 -5.59 -12.10
N PRO A 6 -3.30 -4.26 -11.98
CA PRO A 6 -2.39 -3.31 -12.62
C PRO A 6 -1.08 -3.37 -11.86
N SER A 7 -0.04 -3.97 -12.45
CA SER A 7 1.29 -3.92 -11.86
C SER A 7 2.18 -2.85 -12.49
N ASP A 8 1.97 -2.45 -13.75
CA ASP A 8 2.94 -1.64 -14.51
C ASP A 8 2.23 -0.95 -15.73
N MET A 9 2.78 0.14 -16.32
CA MET A 9 2.14 1.09 -17.29
C MET A 9 2.40 0.88 -18.82
N THR A 10 1.40 1.04 -19.69
CA THR A 10 1.48 1.30 -21.16
C THR A 10 0.22 2.03 -21.67
N PHE A 11 0.17 2.84 -22.73
CA PHE A 11 -1.10 3.41 -23.25
C PHE A 11 -1.64 2.72 -24.52
N ASP A 12 -2.97 2.73 -24.72
CA ASP A 12 -3.66 2.38 -25.99
C ASP A 12 -4.04 3.66 -26.77
N LYS A 13 -4.39 3.51 -28.06
CA LYS A 13 -4.83 4.50 -29.06
C LYS A 13 -5.95 5.46 -28.61
N THR A 14 -6.46 5.32 -27.39
CA THR A 14 -7.47 6.19 -26.77
C THR A 14 -6.89 7.10 -25.67
N ASN A 15 -5.56 7.22 -25.55
CA ASN A 15 -4.88 7.94 -24.46
C ASN A 15 -5.25 7.41 -23.06
N LYS A 16 -5.48 6.10 -22.93
CA LYS A 16 -5.68 5.42 -21.64
C LYS A 16 -4.49 4.51 -21.31
N CYS A 17 -3.97 4.60 -20.09
CA CYS A 17 -2.92 3.72 -19.58
C CYS A 17 -3.50 2.31 -19.29
N VAL A 18 -3.14 1.34 -20.10
CA VAL A 18 -3.36 -0.11 -20.01
C VAL A 18 -2.18 -0.82 -19.32
N PRO A 19 -2.39 -1.97 -18.64
CA PRO A 19 -1.31 -2.68 -17.96
C PRO A 19 -0.21 -3.16 -18.93
N LEU A 20 1.05 -3.12 -18.48
CA LEU A 20 2.28 -3.65 -19.12
C LEU A 20 2.25 -5.16 -19.39
N LEU A 21 1.10 -5.80 -19.21
CA LEU A 21 0.78 -7.16 -19.65
C LEU A 21 0.51 -7.23 -21.17
N LYS A 22 1.02 -6.27 -21.94
CA LYS A 22 1.03 -6.37 -23.40
C LYS A 22 2.04 -7.45 -23.77
N LYS A 23 1.51 -8.60 -24.18
CA LYS A 23 2.32 -9.65 -24.80
C LYS A 23 3.02 -9.04 -26.01
N ASP A 24 4.32 -9.30 -26.16
CA ASP A 24 5.05 -8.85 -27.34
C ASP A 24 4.38 -9.44 -28.59
N PRO A 25 4.05 -8.64 -29.63
CA PRO A 25 3.40 -9.16 -30.82
C PRO A 25 4.14 -10.34 -31.47
N ARG A 26 5.48 -10.34 -31.41
CA ARG A 26 6.31 -11.46 -31.92
C ARG A 26 6.11 -12.73 -31.12
N VAL A 27 5.89 -12.62 -29.82
CA VAL A 27 5.53 -13.76 -28.96
C VAL A 27 4.16 -14.30 -29.35
N LEU A 28 3.18 -13.44 -29.58
CA LEU A 28 1.86 -13.89 -30.02
C LEU A 28 1.94 -14.64 -31.35
N ASP A 29 2.66 -14.09 -32.32
CA ASP A 29 2.86 -14.70 -33.63
C ASP A 29 3.48 -16.10 -33.52
N ALA A 30 4.52 -16.26 -32.69
CA ALA A 30 5.13 -17.56 -32.42
C ALA A 30 4.16 -18.59 -31.79
N MET A 31 3.17 -18.14 -31.01
CA MET A 31 2.20 -19.02 -30.35
C MET A 31 1.07 -19.49 -31.28
N LEU A 32 0.65 -18.66 -32.24
CA LEU A 32 -0.56 -18.89 -33.06
C LEU A 32 -0.56 -20.21 -33.83
N PRO A 33 0.54 -20.67 -34.47
CA PRO A 33 0.55 -21.95 -35.19
C PRO A 33 0.11 -23.14 -34.33
N TYR A 34 0.54 -23.15 -33.07
CA TYR A 34 0.28 -24.22 -32.09
C TYR A 34 -1.11 -24.15 -31.46
N LEU A 35 -1.82 -23.02 -31.64
CA LEU A 35 -3.21 -22.87 -31.23
C LEU A 35 -4.20 -23.33 -32.30
N VAL A 36 -3.77 -23.44 -33.56
CA VAL A 36 -4.66 -23.68 -34.70
C VAL A 36 -4.34 -25.01 -35.39
N ASN A 37 -3.14 -25.17 -35.95
CA ASN A 37 -2.82 -26.27 -36.85
C ASN A 37 -1.83 -27.28 -36.24
N GLN A 38 -0.93 -26.83 -35.35
CA GLN A 38 0.08 -27.65 -34.67
C GLN A 38 -0.33 -27.94 -33.22
N TYR A 39 -1.53 -28.47 -33.03
CA TYR A 39 -2.19 -28.65 -31.71
C TYR A 39 -1.85 -29.97 -31.01
N GLY A 40 -0.83 -30.70 -31.48
CA GLY A 40 -0.49 -32.02 -30.95
C GLY A 40 -0.11 -32.00 -29.47
N ASN A 41 -0.30 -33.14 -28.80
CA ASN A 41 0.25 -33.35 -27.47
C ASN A 41 1.74 -33.70 -27.60
N PRO A 42 2.67 -32.96 -26.98
CA PRO A 42 4.11 -33.23 -27.09
C PRO A 42 4.52 -34.57 -26.47
N HIS A 43 3.64 -35.23 -25.73
CA HIS A 43 3.87 -36.56 -25.16
C HIS A 43 3.43 -37.70 -26.10
N SER A 44 2.80 -37.40 -27.24
CA SER A 44 2.41 -38.40 -28.25
C SER A 44 3.60 -38.80 -29.12
N ARG A 45 4.15 -40.01 -28.91
CA ARG A 45 5.38 -40.46 -29.58
C ARG A 45 5.20 -41.16 -30.93
N THR A 46 3.96 -41.39 -31.37
CA THR A 46 3.67 -42.30 -32.49
C THR A 46 3.26 -41.61 -33.79
N HIS A 47 3.08 -40.28 -33.80
CA HIS A 47 2.58 -39.56 -34.97
C HIS A 47 3.16 -38.14 -35.09
N ALA A 48 3.14 -37.60 -36.32
CA ALA A 48 3.75 -36.33 -36.69
C ALA A 48 3.34 -35.14 -35.79
N TYR A 49 2.05 -34.99 -35.47
CA TYR A 49 1.59 -33.89 -34.60
C TYR A 49 2.26 -33.85 -33.22
N GLY A 50 2.61 -35.03 -32.68
CA GLY A 50 3.29 -35.11 -31.39
C GLY A 50 4.77 -34.77 -31.51
N TRP A 51 5.45 -35.26 -32.56
CA TRP A 51 6.84 -34.93 -32.86
C TRP A 51 7.05 -33.44 -33.15
N GLU A 52 6.15 -32.80 -33.90
CA GLU A 52 6.17 -31.36 -34.16
C GLU A 52 6.03 -30.56 -32.86
N SER A 53 5.10 -30.95 -32.00
CA SER A 53 4.87 -30.29 -30.71
C SER A 53 6.04 -30.51 -29.73
N GLU A 54 6.63 -31.70 -29.70
CA GLU A 54 7.81 -32.02 -28.90
C GLU A 54 9.02 -31.18 -29.34
N SER A 55 9.26 -31.09 -30.65
CA SER A 55 10.33 -30.25 -31.22
C SER A 55 10.17 -28.78 -30.83
N ALA A 56 8.95 -28.26 -30.88
CA ALA A 56 8.65 -26.89 -30.46
C ALA A 56 8.88 -26.66 -28.95
N VAL A 57 8.49 -27.61 -28.11
CA VAL A 57 8.74 -27.56 -26.65
C VAL A 57 10.24 -27.57 -26.36
N GLU A 58 11.02 -28.42 -27.03
CA GLU A 58 12.47 -28.50 -26.81
C GLU A 58 13.21 -27.27 -27.38
N LYS A 59 12.76 -26.69 -28.48
CA LYS A 59 13.25 -25.38 -28.96
C LYS A 59 13.04 -24.29 -27.90
N ALA A 60 11.82 -24.18 -27.38
CA ALA A 60 11.51 -23.21 -26.33
C ALA A 60 12.33 -23.45 -25.05
N ARG A 61 12.55 -24.72 -24.70
CA ARG A 61 13.39 -25.11 -23.56
C ARG A 61 14.83 -24.63 -23.73
N LYS A 62 15.38 -24.76 -24.95
CA LYS A 62 16.70 -24.23 -25.29
C LYS A 62 16.75 -22.71 -25.17
N GLN A 63 15.76 -21.99 -25.70
CA GLN A 63 15.69 -20.52 -25.60
C GLN A 63 15.65 -20.03 -24.14
N VAL A 64 14.90 -20.71 -23.26
CA VAL A 64 14.91 -20.40 -21.82
C VAL A 64 16.28 -20.67 -21.19
N ALA A 65 16.93 -21.78 -21.57
CA ALA A 65 18.23 -22.17 -21.03
C ALA A 65 19.36 -21.22 -21.48
N ASP A 66 19.37 -20.83 -22.76
CA ASP A 66 20.35 -19.92 -23.35
C ASP A 66 20.34 -18.55 -22.67
N LEU A 67 19.15 -18.02 -22.34
CA LEU A 67 18.98 -16.73 -21.66
C LEU A 67 19.67 -16.68 -20.28
N ILE A 68 19.82 -17.83 -19.61
CA ILE A 68 20.39 -17.91 -18.26
C ILE A 68 21.71 -18.69 -18.18
N GLY A 69 22.28 -19.08 -19.34
CA GLY A 69 23.51 -19.88 -19.40
C GLY A 69 23.36 -21.30 -18.80
N ALA A 70 22.18 -21.91 -18.90
CA ALA A 70 21.89 -23.26 -18.40
C ALA A 70 21.93 -24.33 -19.49
N ASP A 71 21.97 -25.60 -19.10
CA ASP A 71 21.68 -26.71 -20.00
C ASP A 71 20.15 -26.87 -20.14
N PRO A 72 19.59 -27.11 -21.34
CA PRO A 72 18.14 -27.32 -21.53
C PRO A 72 17.57 -28.43 -20.63
N ARG A 73 18.39 -29.41 -20.25
CA ARG A 73 17.99 -30.51 -19.37
C ARG A 73 17.83 -30.10 -17.91
N GLU A 74 18.22 -28.89 -17.56
CA GLU A 74 18.03 -28.26 -16.25
C GLU A 74 16.72 -27.45 -16.19
N ILE A 75 16.05 -27.21 -17.32
CA ILE A 75 14.80 -26.47 -17.38
C ILE A 75 13.60 -27.41 -17.24
N VAL A 76 12.72 -27.08 -16.30
CA VAL A 76 11.43 -27.72 -16.00
C VAL A 76 10.31 -26.70 -16.22
N PHE A 77 9.33 -26.98 -17.07
CA PHE A 77 8.20 -26.08 -17.30
C PHE A 77 7.18 -26.18 -16.17
N THR A 78 6.64 -25.02 -15.78
CA THR A 78 5.62 -24.86 -14.73
C THR A 78 4.51 -23.93 -15.23
N SER A 79 3.45 -23.73 -14.45
CA SER A 79 2.39 -22.76 -14.74
C SER A 79 2.77 -21.31 -14.39
N GLY A 80 3.95 -21.07 -13.82
CA GLY A 80 4.42 -19.74 -13.44
C GLY A 80 5.39 -19.76 -12.26
N ALA A 81 5.97 -18.60 -11.93
CA ALA A 81 6.92 -18.49 -10.83
C ALA A 81 6.34 -18.87 -9.46
N THR A 82 5.02 -18.72 -9.25
CA THR A 82 4.36 -19.21 -8.01
C THR A 82 4.52 -20.73 -7.85
N GLU A 83 4.30 -21.50 -8.92
CA GLU A 83 4.51 -22.96 -8.89
C GLU A 83 6.01 -23.27 -8.76
N SER A 84 6.88 -22.58 -9.51
CA SER A 84 8.34 -22.77 -9.44
C SER A 84 8.92 -22.51 -8.04
N ASN A 85 8.49 -21.45 -7.35
CA ASN A 85 8.90 -21.13 -5.99
C ASN A 85 8.41 -22.21 -5.01
N ASN A 86 7.15 -22.64 -5.13
CA ASN A 86 6.60 -23.73 -4.30
C ASN A 86 7.41 -25.02 -4.51
N MET A 87 7.65 -25.41 -5.76
CA MET A 87 8.42 -26.61 -6.11
C MET A 87 9.85 -26.53 -5.59
N SER A 88 10.51 -25.38 -5.69
CA SER A 88 11.88 -25.20 -5.19
C SER A 88 11.95 -25.35 -3.68
N ILE A 89 11.11 -24.58 -2.97
CA ILE A 89 11.19 -24.47 -1.52
C ILE A 89 10.70 -25.76 -0.86
N LYS A 90 9.48 -26.21 -1.19
CA LYS A 90 8.90 -27.43 -0.61
C LYS A 90 9.60 -28.68 -1.12
N GLY A 91 9.98 -28.71 -2.39
CA GLY A 91 10.63 -29.87 -3.00
C GLY A 91 12.03 -30.13 -2.44
N VAL A 92 12.88 -29.11 -2.28
CA VAL A 92 14.19 -29.27 -1.61
C VAL A 92 13.99 -29.63 -0.14
N ALA A 93 13.14 -28.89 0.58
CA ALA A 93 12.94 -29.11 2.00
C ALA A 93 12.49 -30.55 2.31
N ARG A 94 11.47 -31.05 1.61
CA ARG A 94 10.93 -32.40 1.83
C ARG A 94 11.90 -33.50 1.41
N PHE A 95 12.58 -33.35 0.28
CA PHE A 95 13.56 -34.33 -0.19
C PHE A 95 14.72 -34.55 0.81
N TYR A 96 15.19 -33.47 1.46
CA TYR A 96 16.32 -33.53 2.39
C TYR A 96 15.91 -33.55 3.88
N LYS A 97 14.61 -33.65 4.19
CA LYS A 97 14.01 -33.55 5.54
C LYS A 97 14.64 -34.48 6.58
N ALA A 98 15.14 -35.64 6.16
CA ALA A 98 15.77 -36.62 7.04
C ALA A 98 17.06 -36.10 7.70
N LYS A 99 17.77 -35.18 7.05
CA LYS A 99 19.06 -34.63 7.55
C LYS A 99 19.04 -33.14 7.80
N LYS A 100 18.22 -32.39 7.07
CA LYS A 100 18.24 -30.93 7.05
C LYS A 100 16.82 -30.39 7.20
N LYS A 101 16.58 -29.60 8.24
CA LYS A 101 15.24 -29.09 8.62
C LYS A 101 15.20 -27.56 8.82
N HIS A 102 16.26 -26.86 8.42
CA HIS A 102 16.32 -25.40 8.52
C HIS A 102 16.33 -24.74 7.13
N ILE A 103 15.53 -23.69 6.94
CA ILE A 103 15.44 -22.90 5.71
C ILE A 103 15.67 -21.44 6.08
N ILE A 104 16.40 -20.71 5.22
CA ILE A 104 16.65 -19.28 5.39
C ILE A 104 16.03 -18.53 4.22
N THR A 105 15.31 -17.45 4.50
CA THR A 105 14.75 -16.57 3.47
C THR A 105 14.72 -15.11 3.97
N THR A 106 14.26 -14.15 3.17
CA THR A 106 14.18 -12.74 3.59
C THR A 106 12.74 -12.33 3.91
N GLN A 107 12.57 -11.28 4.70
CA GLN A 107 11.24 -10.71 4.99
C GLN A 107 10.60 -10.03 3.77
N THR A 108 11.41 -9.67 2.77
CA THR A 108 10.99 -8.94 1.56
C THR A 108 10.68 -9.84 0.37
N GLU A 109 10.69 -11.17 0.55
CA GLU A 109 10.36 -12.08 -0.56
C GLU A 109 8.91 -11.93 -1.02
N HIS A 110 8.64 -12.35 -2.26
CA HIS A 110 7.28 -12.46 -2.75
C HIS A 110 6.44 -13.43 -1.89
N LYS A 111 5.15 -13.13 -1.72
CA LYS A 111 4.21 -13.87 -0.87
C LYS A 111 4.23 -15.38 -1.07
N CYS A 112 4.40 -15.87 -2.30
CA CYS A 112 4.44 -17.32 -2.56
C CYS A 112 5.68 -18.03 -1.99
N VAL A 113 6.80 -17.33 -1.78
CA VAL A 113 7.97 -17.82 -1.03
C VAL A 113 7.65 -17.82 0.46
N LEU A 114 7.18 -16.69 1.00
CA LEU A 114 6.86 -16.53 2.42
C LEU A 114 5.82 -17.55 2.89
N ASP A 115 4.74 -17.74 2.13
CA ASP A 115 3.67 -18.68 2.45
C ASP A 115 4.10 -20.14 2.24
N SER A 116 5.00 -20.42 1.28
CA SER A 116 5.60 -21.76 1.17
C SER A 116 6.41 -22.11 2.42
N CYS A 117 7.18 -21.14 2.92
CA CYS A 117 7.93 -21.28 4.16
C CYS A 117 6.98 -21.48 5.37
N ARG A 118 5.91 -20.69 5.50
CA ARG A 118 4.92 -20.84 6.59
C ARG A 118 4.26 -22.23 6.60
N VAL A 119 3.95 -22.77 5.42
CA VAL A 119 3.45 -24.15 5.31
C VAL A 119 4.49 -25.15 5.80
N LEU A 120 5.78 -24.95 5.50
CA LEU A 120 6.84 -25.83 5.98
C LEU A 120 7.09 -25.69 7.49
N GLU A 121 6.88 -24.53 8.09
CA GLU A 121 6.90 -24.36 9.56
C GLU A 121 5.84 -25.26 10.21
N ALA A 122 4.62 -25.27 9.67
CA ALA A 122 3.55 -26.19 10.13
C ALA A 122 3.89 -27.68 9.90
N GLU A 123 4.75 -27.99 8.93
CA GLU A 123 5.28 -29.35 8.69
C GLU A 123 6.51 -29.71 9.56
N GLY A 124 6.90 -28.82 10.48
CA GLY A 124 7.98 -29.01 11.46
C GLY A 124 9.37 -28.60 10.99
N PHE A 125 9.48 -27.77 9.96
CA PHE A 125 10.75 -27.12 9.59
C PHE A 125 10.96 -25.85 10.42
N LYS A 126 12.22 -25.50 10.67
CA LYS A 126 12.60 -24.17 11.17
C LYS A 126 12.81 -23.24 9.98
N VAL A 127 12.17 -22.07 9.97
CA VAL A 127 12.44 -21.03 8.96
C VAL A 127 13.01 -19.80 9.65
N THR A 128 14.12 -19.27 9.13
CA THR A 128 14.64 -17.96 9.52
C THR A 128 14.31 -16.94 8.44
N TYR A 129 13.52 -15.93 8.81
CA TYR A 129 13.20 -14.77 7.97
C TYR A 129 14.16 -13.63 8.29
N LEU A 130 15.23 -13.50 7.51
CA LEU A 130 16.23 -12.47 7.70
C LEU A 130 15.64 -11.08 7.43
N PRO A 131 15.88 -10.10 8.33
CA PRO A 131 15.59 -8.71 8.03
C PRO A 131 16.51 -8.23 6.91
N VAL A 132 16.12 -7.10 6.32
CA VAL A 132 16.95 -6.37 5.35
C VAL A 132 17.37 -5.03 5.96
N LYS A 133 18.38 -4.40 5.38
CA LYS A 133 18.75 -3.03 5.69
C LYS A 133 17.67 -2.06 5.19
N ASN A 134 17.72 -0.81 5.61
CA ASN A 134 16.73 0.21 5.21
C ASN A 134 16.70 0.50 3.69
N ASN A 135 17.77 0.14 2.96
CA ASN A 135 17.81 0.20 1.49
C ASN A 135 17.30 -1.09 0.81
N GLY A 136 16.80 -2.07 1.58
CA GLY A 136 16.29 -3.35 1.07
C GLY A 136 17.35 -4.43 0.81
N LEU A 137 18.64 -4.14 0.96
CA LEU A 137 19.71 -5.13 0.77
C LEU A 137 19.85 -6.04 2.00
N ILE A 138 20.15 -7.31 1.75
CA ILE A 138 20.47 -8.27 2.80
C ILE A 138 21.85 -7.99 3.43
N ASP A 139 22.01 -8.29 4.72
CA ASP A 139 23.32 -8.37 5.34
C ASP A 139 23.95 -9.76 5.11
N LEU A 140 24.99 -9.81 4.26
CA LEU A 140 25.72 -11.03 3.92
C LEU A 140 26.40 -11.69 5.14
N GLN A 141 26.89 -10.91 6.10
CA GLN A 141 27.50 -11.46 7.31
C GLN A 141 26.46 -12.12 8.20
N GLN A 142 25.27 -11.51 8.29
CA GLN A 142 24.15 -12.10 9.02
C GLN A 142 23.68 -13.39 8.35
N LEU A 143 23.54 -13.40 7.02
CA LEU A 143 23.23 -14.60 6.25
C LEU A 143 24.24 -15.71 6.54
N GLU A 144 25.53 -15.40 6.44
CA GLU A 144 26.59 -16.37 6.65
C GLU A 144 26.55 -16.98 8.05
N LYS A 145 26.35 -16.17 9.10
CA LYS A 145 26.23 -16.63 10.50
C LYS A 145 24.98 -17.47 10.76
N THR A 146 23.92 -17.24 10.00
CA THR A 146 22.63 -17.95 10.15
C THR A 146 22.66 -19.35 9.53
N ILE A 147 23.59 -19.61 8.61
CA ILE A 147 23.73 -20.94 8.01
C ILE A 147 24.34 -21.91 9.04
N HIS A 148 23.66 -23.03 9.25
CA HIS A 148 24.04 -24.13 10.13
C HIS A 148 24.12 -25.45 9.35
N SER A 149 24.59 -26.51 10.01
CA SER A 149 24.76 -27.84 9.37
C SER A 149 23.45 -28.47 8.91
N ASP A 150 22.34 -28.14 9.55
CA ASP A 150 20.98 -28.60 9.23
C ASP A 150 20.24 -27.69 8.23
N THR A 151 20.87 -26.60 7.74
CA THR A 151 20.28 -25.73 6.71
C THR A 151 20.23 -26.45 5.36
N SER A 152 19.03 -26.66 4.83
CA SER A 152 18.78 -27.26 3.51
C SER A 152 18.83 -26.25 2.38
N LEU A 153 18.21 -25.08 2.59
CA LEU A 153 17.93 -24.13 1.52
C LEU A 153 18.09 -22.68 2.02
N VAL A 154 18.72 -21.86 1.20
CA VAL A 154 18.60 -20.40 1.24
C VAL A 154 17.75 -19.97 0.04
N SER A 155 16.73 -19.14 0.27
CA SER A 155 15.87 -18.55 -0.76
C SER A 155 15.90 -17.03 -0.68
N VAL A 156 16.51 -16.39 -1.66
CA VAL A 156 16.58 -14.91 -1.77
C VAL A 156 16.29 -14.51 -3.22
N MET A 157 15.30 -13.65 -3.44
CA MET A 157 14.91 -13.19 -4.78
C MET A 157 15.96 -12.28 -5.42
N THR A 158 16.12 -12.37 -6.75
CA THR A 158 17.11 -11.58 -7.49
C THR A 158 16.77 -10.09 -7.54
N VAL A 159 15.51 -9.76 -7.86
CA VAL A 159 14.99 -8.39 -7.92
C VAL A 159 13.67 -8.35 -7.17
N ASN A 160 13.54 -7.44 -6.20
CA ASN A 160 12.31 -7.28 -5.45
C ASN A 160 11.18 -6.70 -6.34
N ASN A 161 9.97 -7.25 -6.22
CA ASN A 161 8.83 -6.85 -7.05
C ASN A 161 8.13 -5.54 -6.62
N GLU A 162 8.44 -4.98 -5.46
CA GLU A 162 7.83 -3.75 -4.94
C GLU A 162 8.78 -2.56 -5.03
N ILE A 163 10.03 -2.72 -4.61
CA ILE A 163 11.04 -1.64 -4.52
C ILE A 163 12.19 -1.78 -5.53
N GLY A 164 12.18 -2.82 -6.38
CA GLY A 164 13.16 -2.97 -7.46
C GLY A 164 14.58 -3.34 -7.02
N VAL A 165 14.87 -3.43 -5.72
CA VAL A 165 16.21 -3.72 -5.18
C VAL A 165 16.75 -5.05 -5.72
N LYS A 166 18.00 -5.00 -6.18
CA LYS A 166 18.79 -6.14 -6.67
C LYS A 166 19.61 -6.72 -5.52
N GLN A 167 19.36 -7.97 -5.17
CA GLN A 167 20.18 -8.64 -4.14
C GLN A 167 21.54 -9.08 -4.71
N PRO A 168 22.60 -9.18 -3.88
CA PRO A 168 23.93 -9.64 -4.29
C PRO A 168 23.96 -11.18 -4.48
N ILE A 169 23.29 -11.67 -5.53
CA ILE A 169 23.05 -13.10 -5.78
C ILE A 169 24.36 -13.88 -5.97
N LYS A 170 25.39 -13.27 -6.57
CA LYS A 170 26.68 -13.93 -6.79
C LYS A 170 27.38 -14.25 -5.46
N GLU A 171 27.39 -13.29 -4.54
CA GLU A 171 27.97 -13.38 -3.21
C GLU A 171 27.19 -14.39 -2.35
N ILE A 172 25.86 -14.32 -2.39
CA ILE A 172 24.97 -15.29 -1.70
C ILE A 172 25.23 -16.71 -2.20
N GLY A 173 25.32 -16.91 -3.52
CA GLY A 173 25.62 -18.21 -4.13
C GLY A 173 27.00 -18.73 -3.75
N GLN A 174 28.01 -17.87 -3.63
CA GLN A 174 29.34 -18.24 -3.12
C GLN A 174 29.29 -18.72 -1.66
N ILE A 175 28.58 -18.00 -0.79
CA ILE A 175 28.40 -18.38 0.62
C ILE A 175 27.67 -19.73 0.72
N CYS A 176 26.55 -19.89 0.01
CA CYS A 176 25.76 -21.13 0.03
C CYS A 176 26.59 -22.32 -0.46
N ARG A 177 27.34 -22.14 -1.56
CA ARG A 177 28.19 -23.20 -2.10
C ARG A 177 29.33 -23.58 -1.16
N ALA A 178 29.99 -22.60 -0.53
CA ALA A 178 31.05 -22.85 0.45
C ALA A 178 30.54 -23.65 1.67
N LYS A 179 29.28 -23.43 2.06
CA LYS A 179 28.63 -24.10 3.20
C LYS A 179 27.82 -25.35 2.84
N ASN A 180 27.86 -25.81 1.58
CA ASN A 180 27.10 -26.97 1.09
C ASN A 180 25.58 -26.87 1.38
N VAL A 181 25.01 -25.69 1.13
CA VAL A 181 23.58 -25.38 1.23
C VAL A 181 23.04 -25.07 -0.17
N PHE A 182 21.83 -25.54 -0.48
CA PHE A 182 21.23 -25.22 -1.77
C PHE A 182 20.79 -23.77 -1.81
N PHE A 183 20.95 -23.14 -2.97
CA PHE A 183 20.51 -21.77 -3.19
C PHE A 183 19.39 -21.68 -4.24
N HIS A 184 18.22 -21.23 -3.81
CA HIS A 184 17.12 -20.84 -4.67
C HIS A 184 17.07 -19.31 -4.82
N THR A 185 16.82 -18.83 -6.02
CA THR A 185 16.42 -17.43 -6.26
C THR A 185 15.14 -17.33 -7.07
N ASP A 186 14.21 -16.49 -6.60
CA ASP A 186 13.10 -16.02 -7.42
C ASP A 186 13.62 -14.93 -8.37
N ALA A 187 13.75 -15.28 -9.64
CA ALA A 187 14.23 -14.38 -10.69
C ALA A 187 13.09 -13.86 -11.58
N ALA A 188 11.82 -13.99 -11.18
CA ALA A 188 10.68 -13.60 -11.99
C ALA A 188 10.71 -12.13 -12.44
N GLN A 189 11.27 -11.24 -11.61
CA GLN A 189 11.44 -9.82 -11.94
C GLN A 189 12.79 -9.49 -12.58
N ALA A 190 13.75 -10.41 -12.63
CA ALA A 190 15.11 -10.15 -13.09
C ALA A 190 15.41 -10.69 -14.50
N ILE A 191 14.85 -11.86 -14.82
CA ILE A 191 15.07 -12.53 -16.12
C ILE A 191 14.67 -11.60 -17.26
N GLY A 192 15.49 -11.58 -18.31
CA GLY A 192 15.28 -10.76 -19.51
C GLY A 192 15.47 -9.26 -19.30
N LYS A 193 15.90 -8.83 -18.11
CA LYS A 193 16.10 -7.41 -17.76
C LYS A 193 17.51 -7.12 -17.28
N ILE A 194 18.13 -8.07 -16.59
CA ILE A 194 19.53 -8.01 -16.21
C ILE A 194 20.26 -9.29 -16.64
N PRO A 195 21.57 -9.23 -16.90
CA PRO A 195 22.35 -10.41 -17.25
C PRO A 195 22.31 -11.46 -16.13
N ILE A 196 22.02 -12.70 -16.49
CA ILE A 196 21.98 -13.83 -15.56
C ILE A 196 22.76 -14.98 -16.19
N ASP A 197 23.73 -15.51 -15.44
CA ASP A 197 24.42 -16.75 -15.76
C ASP A 197 24.40 -17.65 -14.52
N VAL A 198 23.62 -18.74 -14.57
CA VAL A 198 23.40 -19.60 -13.40
C VAL A 198 24.70 -20.19 -12.88
N SER A 199 25.68 -20.45 -13.75
CA SER A 199 26.97 -21.03 -13.41
C SER A 199 27.83 -20.06 -12.59
N THR A 200 27.96 -18.82 -13.05
CA THR A 200 28.68 -17.73 -12.39
C THR A 200 28.04 -17.34 -11.07
N LEU A 201 26.70 -17.33 -11.02
CA LEU A 201 25.94 -17.01 -9.81
C LEU A 201 25.90 -18.15 -8.79
N LYS A 202 26.33 -19.37 -9.15
CA LYS A 202 26.30 -20.57 -8.31
C LYS A 202 24.89 -20.89 -7.76
N VAL A 203 23.85 -20.54 -8.51
CA VAL A 203 22.45 -20.80 -8.16
C VAL A 203 22.12 -22.27 -8.37
N ASP A 204 21.37 -22.90 -7.47
CA ASP A 204 20.97 -24.31 -7.58
C ASP A 204 19.56 -24.48 -8.13
N LEU A 205 18.67 -23.53 -7.80
CA LEU A 205 17.30 -23.45 -8.32
C LEU A 205 16.93 -22.01 -8.68
N MET A 206 16.21 -21.80 -9.78
CA MET A 206 15.77 -20.45 -10.19
C MET A 206 14.36 -20.46 -10.77
N SER A 207 13.50 -19.60 -10.23
CA SER A 207 12.12 -19.45 -10.68
C SER A 207 11.97 -18.39 -11.76
N ILE A 208 11.23 -18.71 -12.82
CA ILE A 208 11.03 -17.89 -14.02
C ILE A 208 9.54 -17.76 -14.32
N SER A 209 9.10 -16.57 -14.75
CA SER A 209 7.71 -16.29 -15.13
C SER A 209 7.62 -15.66 -16.52
N GLY A 210 6.78 -16.20 -17.41
CA GLY A 210 6.65 -15.68 -18.78
C GLY A 210 6.03 -14.28 -18.84
N HIS A 211 4.94 -14.03 -18.13
CA HIS A 211 4.23 -12.75 -18.19
C HIS A 211 4.97 -11.56 -17.56
N LYS A 212 6.14 -11.78 -16.95
CA LYS A 212 7.03 -10.71 -16.46
C LYS A 212 8.11 -10.32 -17.48
N ILE A 213 8.14 -10.99 -18.62
CA ILE A 213 9.06 -10.74 -19.75
C ILE A 213 8.30 -10.68 -21.08
N TYR A 214 7.09 -10.09 -21.05
CA TYR A 214 6.21 -9.94 -22.23
C TYR A 214 5.73 -11.27 -22.85
N GLY A 215 5.92 -12.39 -22.15
CA GLY A 215 5.38 -13.71 -22.49
C GLY A 215 3.92 -13.91 -22.03
N PRO A 216 3.32 -15.08 -22.31
CA PRO A 216 1.97 -15.38 -21.86
C PRO A 216 1.88 -15.61 -20.33
N LYS A 217 0.71 -15.31 -19.76
CA LYS A 217 0.33 -15.75 -18.41
C LYS A 217 0.08 -17.26 -18.39
N GLY A 218 0.19 -17.87 -17.21
CA GLY A 218 -0.09 -19.30 -17.02
C GLY A 218 1.06 -20.22 -17.44
N VAL A 219 2.26 -19.68 -17.66
CA VAL A 219 3.48 -20.44 -17.88
C VAL A 219 4.67 -19.82 -17.17
N GLY A 220 5.56 -20.68 -16.72
CA GLY A 220 6.86 -20.34 -16.17
C GLY A 220 7.83 -21.50 -16.36
N ALA A 221 9.00 -21.35 -15.77
CA ALA A 221 9.99 -22.40 -15.71
C ALA A 221 10.67 -22.42 -14.35
N LEU A 222 11.26 -23.56 -14.03
CA LEU A 222 12.14 -23.78 -12.91
C LEU A 222 13.45 -24.35 -13.45
N PHE A 223 14.54 -23.64 -13.24
CA PHE A 223 15.87 -24.20 -13.39
C PHE A 223 16.19 -25.09 -12.18
N VAL A 224 16.64 -26.31 -12.43
CA VAL A 224 17.13 -27.26 -11.41
C VAL A 224 18.50 -27.75 -11.82
N ARG A 225 19.53 -27.32 -11.09
CA ARG A 225 20.92 -27.65 -11.42
C ARG A 225 21.16 -29.16 -11.42
N ARG A 226 21.82 -29.65 -12.48
CA ARG A 226 22.21 -31.06 -12.62
C ARG A 226 23.62 -31.35 -12.14
N ARG A 227 24.53 -30.36 -12.14
CA ARG A 227 25.91 -30.51 -11.65
C ARG A 227 26.37 -29.30 -10.82
N PRO A 228 26.67 -29.49 -9.52
CA PRO A 228 26.33 -30.66 -8.70
C PRO A 228 24.82 -30.93 -8.69
N ARG A 229 24.44 -32.20 -8.53
CA ARG A 229 23.05 -32.63 -8.73
C ARG A 229 22.16 -32.17 -7.58
N VAL A 230 21.17 -31.34 -7.90
CA VAL A 230 20.07 -30.98 -7.01
C VAL A 230 18.94 -32.00 -7.19
N ARG A 231 18.25 -32.32 -6.10
CA ARG A 231 17.08 -33.21 -6.11
C ARG A 231 15.96 -32.54 -5.33
N ILE A 232 14.76 -32.64 -5.86
CA ILE A 232 13.54 -32.10 -5.25
C ILE A 232 12.46 -33.17 -5.27
N GLU A 233 11.61 -33.17 -4.25
CA GLU A 233 10.39 -33.96 -4.24
C GLU A 233 9.34 -33.29 -5.14
N PRO A 234 8.77 -34.01 -6.13
CA PRO A 234 7.72 -33.46 -6.99
C PRO A 234 6.46 -33.15 -6.18
N LEU A 235 5.86 -31.97 -6.39
CA LEU A 235 4.59 -31.62 -5.75
C LEU A 235 3.37 -32.10 -6.55
N GLN A 236 3.50 -32.17 -7.88
CA GLN A 236 2.42 -32.56 -8.79
C GLN A 236 2.62 -34.01 -9.27
N SER A 237 1.76 -34.89 -8.76
CA SER A 237 1.76 -36.32 -9.10
C SER A 237 1.12 -36.59 -10.47
N GLY A 238 1.58 -37.63 -11.17
CA GLY A 238 1.08 -38.02 -12.49
C GLY A 238 2.14 -38.78 -13.30
N GLY A 239 1.95 -38.86 -14.63
CA GLY A 239 2.71 -39.74 -15.54
C GLY A 239 4.20 -39.45 -15.73
N GLY A 240 4.85 -38.67 -14.85
CA GLY A 240 6.30 -38.50 -14.84
C GLY A 240 6.85 -37.56 -15.92
N GLN A 241 6.01 -36.67 -16.47
CA GLN A 241 6.47 -35.61 -17.38
C GLN A 241 7.52 -34.71 -16.72
N GLU A 242 8.23 -33.92 -17.54
CA GLU A 242 9.31 -33.03 -17.08
C GLU A 242 10.33 -33.76 -16.18
N ARG A 243 10.75 -34.96 -16.62
CA ARG A 243 11.75 -35.81 -15.94
C ARG A 243 11.31 -36.25 -14.54
N GLY A 244 10.00 -36.41 -14.34
CA GLY A 244 9.40 -36.81 -13.07
C GLY A 244 9.26 -35.67 -12.06
N LEU A 245 9.66 -34.44 -12.39
CA LEU A 245 9.63 -33.31 -11.46
C LEU A 245 8.31 -32.53 -11.50
N ARG A 246 7.61 -32.53 -12.65
CA ARG A 246 6.35 -31.80 -12.85
C ARG A 246 5.46 -32.58 -13.82
N SER A 247 4.57 -33.40 -13.27
CA SER A 247 3.65 -34.20 -14.09
C SER A 247 2.57 -33.35 -14.76
N GLY A 248 1.97 -33.86 -15.84
CA GLY A 248 0.90 -33.21 -16.60
C GLY A 248 1.33 -32.78 -18.00
N THR A 249 0.34 -32.59 -18.88
CA THR A 249 0.59 -32.18 -20.27
C THR A 249 1.31 -30.84 -20.29
N VAL A 250 2.38 -30.76 -21.10
CA VAL A 250 3.11 -29.51 -21.29
C VAL A 250 2.30 -28.65 -22.26
N PRO A 251 1.91 -27.41 -21.88
CA PRO A 251 1.07 -26.58 -22.73
C PRO A 251 1.89 -25.96 -23.86
N THR A 252 2.06 -26.68 -24.97
CA THR A 252 2.93 -26.32 -26.12
C THR A 252 2.83 -24.85 -26.52
N PRO A 253 1.63 -24.25 -26.74
CA PRO A 253 1.56 -22.85 -27.17
C PRO A 253 2.11 -21.89 -26.11
N LEU A 254 1.87 -22.15 -24.83
CA LEU A 254 2.35 -21.27 -23.76
C LEU A 254 3.87 -21.39 -23.60
N VAL A 255 4.41 -22.61 -23.70
CA VAL A 255 5.85 -22.86 -23.64
C VAL A 255 6.58 -22.23 -24.82
N VAL A 256 6.04 -22.35 -26.03
CA VAL A 256 6.57 -21.64 -27.21
C VAL A 256 6.57 -20.13 -26.98
N GLY A 257 5.48 -19.59 -26.43
CA GLY A 257 5.43 -18.17 -26.09
C GLY A 257 6.45 -17.75 -25.02
N LEU A 258 6.74 -18.61 -24.05
CA LEU A 258 7.80 -18.37 -23.06
C LEU A 258 9.19 -18.39 -23.73
N GLY A 259 9.46 -19.38 -24.58
CA GLY A 259 10.73 -19.48 -25.30
C GLY A 259 10.99 -18.27 -26.21
N ALA A 260 10.00 -17.86 -27.00
CA ALA A 260 10.08 -16.67 -27.84
C ALA A 260 10.30 -15.39 -27.01
N ALA A 261 9.63 -15.26 -25.87
CA ALA A 261 9.85 -14.14 -24.96
C ALA A 261 11.29 -14.12 -24.42
N CYS A 262 11.85 -15.28 -24.07
CA CYS A 262 13.24 -15.39 -23.62
C CYS A 262 14.25 -15.02 -24.71
N GLU A 263 14.03 -15.49 -25.95
CA GLU A 263 14.87 -15.17 -27.11
C GLU A 263 14.88 -13.67 -27.39
N ILE A 264 13.70 -13.04 -27.49
CA ILE A 264 13.58 -11.59 -27.69
C ILE A 264 14.22 -10.81 -26.54
N SER A 265 13.98 -11.25 -25.29
CA SER A 265 14.62 -10.62 -24.13
C SER A 265 16.13 -10.76 -24.13
N GLN A 266 16.71 -11.81 -24.70
CA GLN A 266 18.15 -11.96 -24.83
C GLN A 266 18.73 -10.96 -25.84
N GLU A 267 18.04 -10.75 -26.97
CA GLU A 267 18.46 -9.83 -28.03
C GLU A 267 18.31 -8.36 -27.63
N GLU A 268 17.21 -8.02 -26.96
CA GLU A 268 16.85 -6.63 -26.66
C GLU A 268 17.28 -6.15 -25.27
N MET A 269 17.85 -7.03 -24.42
CA MET A 269 18.13 -6.72 -23.02
C MET A 269 18.89 -5.42 -22.81
N GLU A 270 19.97 -5.22 -23.56
CA GLU A 270 20.85 -4.06 -23.42
C GLU A 270 20.13 -2.77 -23.83
N TYR A 271 19.44 -2.80 -24.97
CA TYR A 271 18.64 -1.70 -25.48
C TYR A 271 17.51 -1.33 -24.50
N ASP A 272 16.74 -2.34 -24.08
CA ASP A 272 15.62 -2.17 -23.14
C ASP A 272 16.13 -1.61 -21.81
N HIS A 273 17.23 -2.14 -21.27
CA HIS A 273 17.79 -1.67 -20.01
C HIS A 273 18.24 -0.21 -20.09
N ALA A 274 18.93 0.18 -21.18
CA ALA A 274 19.36 1.57 -21.38
C ALA A 274 18.17 2.52 -21.49
N ARG A 275 17.16 2.15 -22.29
CA ARG A 275 15.93 2.95 -22.49
C ARG A 275 15.12 3.06 -21.19
N VAL A 276 14.88 1.96 -20.50
CA VAL A 276 14.15 1.94 -19.22
C VAL A 276 14.91 2.75 -18.15
N SER A 277 16.24 2.68 -18.11
CA SER A 277 17.06 3.49 -17.19
C SER A 277 16.86 4.98 -17.43
N MET A 278 16.92 5.41 -18.69
CA MET A 278 16.70 6.81 -19.07
C MET A 278 15.30 7.27 -18.65
N LEU A 279 14.26 6.50 -18.98
CA LEU A 279 12.86 6.82 -18.66
C LEU A 279 12.60 6.87 -17.14
N ALA A 280 13.15 5.91 -16.40
CA ALA A 280 13.01 5.86 -14.94
C ALA A 280 13.70 7.03 -14.25
N ASN A 281 14.90 7.40 -14.71
CA ASN A 281 15.61 8.57 -14.20
C ASN A 281 14.87 9.87 -14.52
N ARG A 282 14.34 10.00 -15.75
CA ARG A 282 13.50 11.14 -16.14
C ARG A 282 12.28 11.29 -15.24
N LEU A 283 11.54 10.20 -15.00
CA LEU A 283 10.36 10.19 -14.13
C LEU A 283 10.72 10.58 -12.69
N ALA A 284 11.74 9.92 -12.11
CA ALA A 284 12.15 10.14 -10.73
C ALA A 284 12.67 11.57 -10.52
N GLN A 285 13.55 12.06 -11.41
CA GLN A 285 14.12 13.40 -11.30
C GLN A 285 13.04 14.48 -11.40
N LYS A 286 12.14 14.41 -12.39
CA LYS A 286 11.07 15.40 -12.59
C LYS A 286 10.14 15.48 -11.37
N ILE A 287 9.71 14.33 -10.83
CA ILE A 287 8.88 14.29 -9.63
C ILE A 287 9.63 14.83 -8.41
N MET A 288 10.83 14.33 -8.14
CA MET A 288 11.58 14.67 -6.92
C MET A 288 12.11 16.12 -6.92
N SER A 289 12.30 16.75 -8.08
CA SER A 289 12.70 18.16 -8.16
C SER A 289 11.55 19.13 -7.93
N GLU A 290 10.31 18.74 -8.24
CA GLU A 290 9.13 19.61 -8.17
C GLU A 290 8.24 19.36 -6.95
N VAL A 291 8.42 18.22 -6.28
CA VAL A 291 7.65 17.82 -5.11
C VAL A 291 8.60 17.61 -3.92
N PRO A 292 8.50 18.44 -2.86
CA PRO A 292 9.31 18.24 -1.65
C PRO A 292 8.86 16.97 -0.90
N ASP A 293 9.69 16.46 0.00
CA ASP A 293 9.35 15.34 0.88
C ASP A 293 8.88 14.07 0.12
N VAL A 294 9.58 13.75 -0.97
CA VAL A 294 9.44 12.49 -1.72
C VAL A 294 10.65 11.62 -1.44
N VAL A 295 10.41 10.37 -1.01
CA VAL A 295 11.47 9.40 -0.69
C VAL A 295 11.41 8.25 -1.67
N MET A 296 12.56 7.89 -2.25
CA MET A 296 12.68 6.66 -3.03
C MET A 296 12.87 5.48 -2.08
N ASN A 297 12.01 4.48 -2.19
CA ASN A 297 12.10 3.26 -1.38
C ASN A 297 13.03 2.25 -2.07
N GLY A 298 14.03 1.77 -1.34
CA GLY A 298 15.06 0.86 -1.84
C GLY A 298 16.42 1.55 -2.05
N ASP A 299 17.37 0.81 -2.61
CA ASP A 299 18.71 1.30 -2.90
C ASP A 299 18.76 2.10 -4.22
N SER A 300 19.43 3.24 -4.22
CA SER A 300 19.50 4.12 -5.40
C SER A 300 20.34 3.55 -6.54
N GLU A 301 21.35 2.73 -6.23
CA GLU A 301 22.30 2.17 -7.19
C GLU A 301 21.99 0.69 -7.48
N GLU A 302 21.77 -0.11 -6.43
CA GLU A 302 21.51 -1.55 -6.55
C GLU A 302 20.02 -1.85 -6.72
N ARG A 303 19.46 -1.34 -7.83
CA ARG A 303 18.05 -1.56 -8.21
C ARG A 303 17.88 -1.82 -9.69
N TYR A 304 16.79 -2.48 -10.05
CA TYR A 304 16.29 -2.50 -11.41
C TYR A 304 15.50 -1.20 -11.69
N PRO A 305 15.91 -0.38 -12.68
CA PRO A 305 15.33 0.95 -12.89
C PRO A 305 13.85 0.94 -13.26
N GLY A 306 13.38 -0.10 -13.94
CA GLY A 306 11.98 -0.20 -14.36
C GLY A 306 10.98 -0.47 -13.24
N CYS A 307 11.45 -0.65 -12.00
CA CYS A 307 10.62 -0.73 -10.80
C CYS A 307 10.99 0.44 -9.88
N LEU A 308 10.26 1.55 -9.99
CA LEU A 308 10.48 2.76 -9.20
C LEU A 308 9.41 2.85 -8.11
N ASN A 309 9.79 2.98 -6.86
CA ASN A 309 8.87 3.09 -5.73
C ASN A 309 9.14 4.40 -4.96
N LEU A 310 8.14 5.27 -4.88
CA LEU A 310 8.25 6.59 -4.25
C LEU A 310 7.18 6.75 -3.16
N SER A 311 7.59 7.18 -1.97
CA SER A 311 6.72 7.62 -0.88
C SER A 311 6.49 9.12 -0.98
N PHE A 312 5.22 9.55 -0.92
CA PHE A 312 4.84 10.97 -0.97
C PHE A 312 4.33 11.42 0.39
N ALA A 313 5.19 12.04 1.20
CA ALA A 313 4.78 12.48 2.53
C ALA A 313 3.54 13.40 2.45
N TYR A 314 2.67 13.31 3.46
CA TYR A 314 1.46 14.14 3.61
C TYR A 314 0.37 13.89 2.55
N VAL A 315 0.46 12.77 1.81
CA VAL A 315 -0.58 12.34 0.86
C VAL A 315 -0.95 10.89 1.16
N GLU A 316 -2.23 10.60 1.16
CA GLU A 316 -2.75 9.23 1.33
C GLU A 316 -2.71 8.51 -0.05
N GLY A 317 -2.11 7.32 -0.11
CA GLY A 317 -1.75 6.67 -1.37
C GLY A 317 -2.94 6.23 -2.22
N GLU A 318 -4.06 5.80 -1.61
CA GLU A 318 -5.27 5.47 -2.38
C GLU A 318 -5.88 6.73 -2.99
N SER A 319 -5.94 7.83 -2.25
CA SER A 319 -6.33 9.14 -2.79
C SER A 319 -5.47 9.57 -3.98
N LEU A 320 -4.16 9.35 -3.93
CA LEU A 320 -3.26 9.65 -5.06
C LEU A 320 -3.51 8.72 -6.26
N LEU A 321 -3.72 7.42 -6.04
CA LEU A 321 -4.09 6.49 -7.12
C LEU A 321 -5.43 6.85 -7.77
N MET A 322 -6.43 7.21 -6.97
CA MET A 322 -7.73 7.67 -7.45
C MET A 322 -7.61 8.98 -8.25
N ALA A 323 -6.73 9.88 -7.81
CA ALA A 323 -6.45 11.13 -8.53
C ALA A 323 -5.69 10.87 -9.85
N LEU A 324 -4.88 9.80 -9.91
CA LEU A 324 -4.15 9.33 -11.08
C LEU A 324 -4.92 8.27 -11.89
N LYS A 325 -6.26 8.32 -11.91
CA LYS A 325 -7.14 7.35 -12.59
C LYS A 325 -6.82 7.08 -14.07
N ASP A 326 -6.14 8.01 -14.75
CA ASP A 326 -5.77 7.90 -16.15
C ASP A 326 -4.42 7.16 -16.34
N VAL A 327 -3.74 6.80 -15.24
CA VAL A 327 -2.45 6.09 -15.17
C VAL A 327 -2.60 4.79 -14.37
N ALA A 328 -2.26 3.65 -14.96
CA ALA A 328 -2.37 2.35 -14.30
C ALA A 328 -1.17 2.10 -13.38
N LEU A 329 -1.33 2.39 -12.09
CA LEU A 329 -0.30 2.26 -11.05
C LEU A 329 -0.73 1.26 -9.96
N SER A 330 0.17 0.97 -9.03
CA SER A 330 -0.14 0.19 -7.84
C SER A 330 0.43 0.82 -6.58
N SER A 331 -0.35 0.82 -5.49
CA SER A 331 0.20 0.93 -4.14
C SER A 331 0.85 -0.41 -3.76
N GLY A 332 1.81 -0.39 -2.83
CA GLY A 332 2.73 -1.52 -2.54
C GLY A 332 2.07 -2.90 -2.34
N SER A 333 0.78 -2.98 -2.04
CA SER A 333 -0.01 -4.19 -1.84
C SER A 333 -0.58 -4.84 -3.13
N ALA A 334 -0.03 -4.60 -4.32
CA ALA A 334 -0.58 -5.08 -5.61
C ALA A 334 -0.99 -6.57 -5.65
N CYS A 335 -0.37 -7.46 -4.85
CA CYS A 335 -0.76 -8.86 -4.76
C CYS A 335 -1.88 -9.17 -3.76
N THR A 336 -2.15 -8.30 -2.79
CA THR A 336 -3.13 -8.41 -1.70
C THR A 336 -4.19 -7.29 -1.80
N SER A 337 -4.91 -7.24 -2.92
CA SER A 337 -5.99 -6.27 -3.19
C SER A 337 -7.23 -6.38 -2.28
N ALA A 338 -7.13 -7.05 -1.14
CA ALA A 338 -8.23 -7.33 -0.22
C ALA A 338 -7.91 -6.98 1.25
N SER A 339 -6.68 -6.57 1.57
CA SER A 339 -6.30 -6.14 2.92
C SER A 339 -5.86 -4.68 2.90
N LEU A 340 -6.44 -3.87 3.78
CA LEU A 340 -6.03 -2.48 4.07
C LEU A 340 -4.63 -2.38 4.70
N GLU A 341 -3.94 -3.50 4.92
CA GLU A 341 -2.63 -3.51 5.58
C GLU A 341 -1.54 -2.88 4.69
N PRO A 342 -0.62 -2.09 5.28
CA PRO A 342 0.51 -1.50 4.58
C PRO A 342 1.45 -2.57 4.00
N SER A 343 2.25 -2.20 3.00
CA SER A 343 3.22 -3.11 2.39
C SER A 343 4.15 -3.71 3.46
N TYR A 344 4.18 -5.04 3.55
CA TYR A 344 5.11 -5.75 4.42
C TYR A 344 6.57 -5.56 3.99
N VAL A 345 6.83 -5.25 2.71
CA VAL A 345 8.17 -4.93 2.20
C VAL A 345 8.62 -3.57 2.70
N LEU A 346 7.77 -2.55 2.62
CA LEU A 346 8.09 -1.20 3.13
C LEU A 346 8.27 -1.20 4.65
N ARG A 347 7.43 -1.95 5.37
CA ARG A 347 7.62 -2.17 6.80
C ARG A 347 8.94 -2.88 7.12
N ALA A 348 9.37 -3.84 6.30
CA ALA A 348 10.62 -4.57 6.50
C ALA A 348 11.89 -3.72 6.28
N ILE A 349 11.80 -2.65 5.48
CA ILE A 349 12.90 -1.67 5.33
C ILE A 349 12.81 -0.51 6.35
N GLY A 350 11.87 -0.58 7.31
CA GLY A 350 11.72 0.42 8.36
C GLY A 350 11.04 1.70 7.92
N THR A 351 10.27 1.69 6.82
CA THR A 351 9.42 2.83 6.45
C THR A 351 8.30 3.01 7.47
N ASP A 352 8.10 4.25 7.94
CA ASP A 352 6.98 4.61 8.81
C ASP A 352 5.63 4.21 8.18
N GLU A 353 4.67 3.81 9.01
CA GLU A 353 3.38 3.28 8.55
C GLU A 353 2.64 4.27 7.63
N ASP A 354 2.61 5.54 8.02
CA ASP A 354 2.02 6.63 7.21
C ASP A 354 2.71 6.76 5.83
N LEU A 355 4.05 6.65 5.79
CA LEU A 355 4.81 6.72 4.54
C LEU A 355 4.59 5.48 3.66
N ALA A 356 4.46 4.30 4.28
CA ALA A 356 4.13 3.06 3.58
C ALA A 356 2.75 3.13 2.91
N HIS A 357 1.77 3.78 3.56
CA HIS A 357 0.46 4.07 2.97
C HIS A 357 0.50 5.12 1.87
N SER A 358 1.50 6.00 1.84
CA SER A 358 1.70 7.04 0.83
C SER A 358 2.57 6.62 -0.38
N SER A 359 2.89 5.32 -0.48
CA SER A 359 3.85 4.81 -1.46
C SER A 359 3.20 4.34 -2.77
N ILE A 360 3.78 4.77 -3.90
CA ILE A 360 3.36 4.40 -5.25
C ILE A 360 4.49 3.70 -5.98
N ARG A 361 4.18 2.56 -6.61
CA ARG A 361 5.08 1.87 -7.52
C ARG A 361 4.75 2.22 -8.98
N PHE A 362 5.77 2.71 -9.69
CA PHE A 362 5.78 2.99 -11.11
C PHE A 362 6.54 1.87 -11.84
N GLY A 363 5.85 1.23 -12.78
CA GLY A 363 6.42 0.19 -13.64
C GLY A 363 6.72 0.73 -15.03
N ILE A 364 7.97 0.61 -15.46
CA ILE A 364 8.46 1.09 -16.77
C ILE A 364 9.04 -0.10 -17.54
N GLY A 365 8.69 -0.21 -18.82
CA GLY A 365 9.08 -1.34 -19.66
C GLY A 365 9.35 -0.94 -21.11
N ARG A 366 9.47 -1.96 -21.97
CA ARG A 366 9.87 -1.89 -23.38
C ARG A 366 9.04 -0.91 -24.19
N PHE A 367 7.73 -0.93 -23.97
CA PHE A 367 6.77 -0.14 -24.72
C PHE A 367 6.47 1.23 -24.12
N THR A 368 7.04 1.55 -22.95
CA THR A 368 6.83 2.86 -22.32
C THR A 368 7.50 3.94 -23.16
N THR A 369 6.85 5.10 -23.33
CA THR A 369 7.40 6.24 -24.10
C THR A 369 7.77 7.43 -23.22
N GLU A 370 8.55 8.36 -23.78
CA GLU A 370 8.94 9.59 -23.09
C GLU A 370 7.71 10.47 -22.79
N GLU A 371 6.75 10.52 -23.72
CA GLU A 371 5.50 11.27 -23.57
C GLU A 371 4.64 10.70 -22.43
N GLU A 372 4.57 9.38 -22.29
CA GLU A 372 3.86 8.73 -21.19
C GLU A 372 4.52 9.03 -19.84
N VAL A 373 5.85 9.04 -19.80
CA VAL A 373 6.63 9.40 -18.61
C VAL A 373 6.39 10.85 -18.22
N ASP A 374 6.47 11.77 -19.19
CA ASP A 374 6.25 13.20 -18.94
C ASP A 374 4.84 13.51 -18.47
N TYR A 375 3.84 12.90 -19.11
CA TYR A 375 2.44 12.99 -18.72
C TYR A 375 2.23 12.46 -17.29
N THR A 376 2.79 11.29 -16.98
CA THR A 376 2.68 10.68 -15.66
C THR A 376 3.32 11.54 -14.58
N ALA A 377 4.51 12.08 -14.85
CA ALA A 377 5.20 12.98 -13.94
C ALA A 377 4.38 14.25 -13.68
N GLU A 378 3.92 14.93 -14.73
CA GLU A 378 3.12 16.17 -14.61
C GLU A 378 1.82 15.95 -13.85
N LYS A 379 1.12 14.86 -14.14
CA LYS A 379 -0.10 14.49 -13.41
C LYS A 379 0.21 14.17 -11.95
N CYS A 380 1.25 13.40 -11.67
CA CYS A 380 1.67 13.08 -10.30
C CYS A 380 1.97 14.36 -9.51
N ILE A 381 2.80 15.24 -10.05
CA ILE A 381 3.16 16.52 -9.43
C ILE A 381 1.90 17.35 -9.15
N GLN A 382 1.05 17.54 -10.16
CA GLN A 382 -0.19 18.30 -10.03
C GLN A 382 -1.11 17.72 -8.95
N GLN A 383 -1.30 16.40 -8.91
CA GLN A 383 -2.21 15.77 -7.95
C GLN A 383 -1.62 15.76 -6.54
N VAL A 384 -0.32 15.51 -6.37
CA VAL A 384 0.34 15.58 -5.06
C VAL A 384 0.25 16.99 -4.50
N GLN A 385 0.58 18.01 -5.31
CA GLN A 385 0.46 19.41 -4.90
C GLN A 385 -0.99 19.76 -4.54
N ARG A 386 -1.97 19.38 -5.37
CA ARG A 386 -3.38 19.58 -5.07
C ARG A 386 -3.80 18.93 -3.75
N LEU A 387 -3.43 17.66 -3.53
CA LEU A 387 -3.78 16.91 -2.31
C LEU A 387 -3.12 17.53 -1.06
N ARG A 388 -1.92 18.09 -1.19
CA ARG A 388 -1.24 18.85 -0.11
C ARG A 388 -1.83 20.24 0.12
N GLU A 389 -2.22 20.94 -0.96
CA GLU A 389 -2.81 22.30 -0.93
C GLU A 389 -4.23 22.34 -0.38
N MET A 390 -4.94 21.20 -0.39
CA MET A 390 -6.26 21.03 0.21
C MET A 390 -6.31 21.28 1.74
N SER A 391 -5.24 21.84 2.33
CA SER A 391 -5.09 22.10 3.76
C SER A 391 -5.17 23.57 4.21
N HIS A 392 -5.08 24.61 3.36
CA HIS A 392 -5.30 26.02 3.80
C HIS A 392 -6.11 26.85 2.79
N LYS A 393 -5.78 26.75 1.50
CA LYS A 393 -6.54 27.43 0.43
C LYS A 393 -8.00 27.01 0.43
N ASP A 394 -8.31 25.77 0.80
CA ASP A 394 -9.69 25.28 0.92
C ASP A 394 -10.47 25.97 2.05
N TYR A 395 -9.82 26.26 3.18
CA TYR A 395 -10.45 27.05 4.24
C TYR A 395 -10.73 28.46 3.74
N GLN A 396 -9.74 29.12 3.13
CA GLN A 396 -9.90 30.48 2.62
C GLN A 396 -10.97 30.55 1.52
N ARG A 397 -11.00 29.58 0.59
CA ARG A 397 -12.04 29.49 -0.44
C ARG A 397 -13.43 29.35 0.16
N THR A 398 -13.56 28.57 1.24
CA THR A 398 -14.82 28.41 1.96
C THR A 398 -15.22 29.70 2.65
N VAL A 399 -14.26 30.39 3.28
CA VAL A 399 -14.45 31.71 3.90
C VAL A 399 -14.90 32.73 2.86
N ASP A 400 -14.20 32.86 1.74
CA ASP A 400 -14.53 33.78 0.66
C ASP A 400 -15.92 33.50 0.09
N TRP A 401 -16.26 32.22 -0.11
CA TRP A 401 -17.59 31.81 -0.53
C TRP A 401 -18.65 32.23 0.48
N LEU A 402 -18.45 31.94 1.77
CA LEU A 402 -19.39 32.33 2.83
C LEU A 402 -19.54 33.86 2.92
N LEU A 403 -18.43 34.60 2.92
CA LEU A 403 -18.44 36.06 2.99
C LEU A 403 -19.07 36.71 1.75
N SER A 404 -19.03 36.05 0.59
CA SER A 404 -19.74 36.50 -0.62
C SER A 404 -21.25 36.29 -0.53
N LYS A 405 -21.70 35.37 0.34
CA LYS A 405 -23.11 34.99 0.48
C LYS A 405 -23.77 35.62 1.70
N THR A 406 -23.03 35.98 2.75
CA THR A 406 -23.60 36.59 3.97
C THR A 406 -22.92 37.89 4.37
N GLN A 407 -23.71 38.84 4.87
CA GLN A 407 -23.22 40.09 5.47
C GLN A 407 -22.81 39.92 6.93
N HIS A 408 -23.18 38.80 7.56
CA HIS A 408 -22.84 38.51 8.96
C HIS A 408 -21.32 38.33 9.14
N ARG A 409 -20.78 38.85 10.25
CA ARG A 409 -19.37 38.69 10.67
C ARG A 409 -19.34 38.14 12.11
N PRO A 410 -19.47 36.82 12.28
CA PRO A 410 -19.68 36.23 13.59
C PRO A 410 -18.46 36.36 14.48
N LYS A 411 -18.69 36.68 15.76
CA LYS A 411 -17.66 36.64 16.81
C LYS A 411 -17.75 35.38 17.65
N VAL A 412 -18.90 34.74 17.65
CA VAL A 412 -19.18 33.49 18.37
C VAL A 412 -19.62 32.42 17.39
N ALA A 413 -19.01 31.23 17.47
CA ALA A 413 -19.50 30.04 16.80
C ALA A 413 -20.07 29.07 17.82
N ILE A 414 -21.17 28.42 17.45
CA ILE A 414 -21.84 27.42 18.27
C ILE A 414 -21.93 26.13 17.48
N ILE A 415 -21.37 25.04 18.01
CA ILE A 415 -21.50 23.74 17.40
C ILE A 415 -22.58 22.97 18.15
N CYS A 416 -23.72 22.85 17.49
CA CYS A 416 -24.96 22.36 18.05
C CYS A 416 -25.00 20.82 17.85
N GLY A 417 -24.81 20.07 18.94
CA GLY A 417 -24.85 18.60 18.96
C GLY A 417 -26.28 18.04 18.83
N SER A 418 -26.41 16.71 18.86
CA SER A 418 -27.70 16.03 18.81
C SER A 418 -28.67 16.58 19.87
N GLY A 419 -29.89 16.92 19.46
CA GLY A 419 -30.93 17.48 20.34
C GLY A 419 -30.86 18.99 20.56
N LEU A 420 -29.75 19.66 20.20
CA LEU A 420 -29.57 21.10 20.41
C LEU A 420 -29.67 21.94 19.13
N GLY A 421 -30.13 21.33 18.03
CA GLY A 421 -30.32 22.00 16.75
C GLY A 421 -31.29 23.19 16.81
N MET A 422 -32.27 23.15 17.72
CA MET A 422 -33.25 24.22 17.93
C MET A 422 -32.63 25.56 18.36
N LEU A 423 -31.42 25.54 18.92
CA LEU A 423 -30.71 26.78 19.27
C LEU A 423 -30.43 27.63 18.04
N ALA A 424 -30.22 27.01 16.87
CA ALA A 424 -30.04 27.75 15.63
C ALA A 424 -31.31 28.51 15.22
N ASP A 425 -32.48 27.97 15.55
CA ASP A 425 -33.77 28.56 15.20
C ASP A 425 -34.06 29.83 16.03
N ALA A 426 -33.37 29.99 17.17
CA ALA A 426 -33.46 31.18 18.01
C ALA A 426 -32.66 32.39 17.48
N LEU A 427 -31.80 32.21 16.46
CA LEU A 427 -31.09 33.33 15.85
C LEU A 427 -32.06 34.23 15.09
N GLN A 428 -31.85 35.53 15.17
CA GLN A 428 -32.57 36.55 14.40
C GLN A 428 -31.81 36.85 13.10
N CYS A 429 -32.53 37.36 12.09
CA CYS A 429 -31.96 37.76 10.79
C CYS A 429 -31.13 36.64 10.12
N GLN A 430 -31.67 35.42 10.10
CA GLN A 430 -30.91 34.24 9.71
C GLN A 430 -30.50 34.23 8.23
N HIS A 431 -29.28 33.77 7.99
CA HIS A 431 -28.84 33.30 6.68
C HIS A 431 -28.31 31.86 6.84
N SER A 432 -28.96 30.91 6.19
CA SER A 432 -28.62 29.49 6.33
C SER A 432 -28.17 28.86 5.02
N PHE A 433 -27.19 27.96 5.13
CA PHE A 433 -26.61 27.19 4.04
C PHE A 433 -26.67 25.70 4.37
N LYS A 434 -26.99 24.83 3.41
CA LYS A 434 -26.83 23.38 3.61
C LYS A 434 -25.34 23.03 3.57
N TYR A 435 -24.90 22.06 4.37
CA TYR A 435 -23.50 21.60 4.32
C TYR A 435 -23.08 21.14 2.93
N SER A 436 -23.99 20.54 2.15
CA SER A 436 -23.76 20.13 0.77
C SER A 436 -23.50 21.28 -0.21
N GLU A 437 -23.88 22.51 0.14
CA GLU A 437 -23.69 23.71 -0.68
C GLU A 437 -22.37 24.43 -0.35
N ILE A 438 -21.82 24.18 0.84
CA ILE A 438 -20.62 24.84 1.33
C ILE A 438 -19.38 24.10 0.79
N PRO A 439 -18.47 24.76 0.07
CA PRO A 439 -17.24 24.14 -0.39
C PRO A 439 -16.46 23.48 0.76
N GLY A 440 -15.95 22.27 0.53
CA GLY A 440 -15.09 21.57 1.48
C GLY A 440 -15.78 20.94 2.70
N PHE A 441 -17.02 21.34 3.02
CA PHE A 441 -17.80 20.75 4.11
C PHE A 441 -18.16 19.29 3.79
N PRO A 442 -17.94 18.35 4.72
CA PRO A 442 -18.38 16.97 4.56
C PRO A 442 -19.90 16.84 4.76
N GLN A 443 -20.45 15.69 4.36
CA GLN A 443 -21.84 15.34 4.60
C GLN A 443 -21.93 14.41 5.81
N SER A 444 -22.79 14.77 6.76
CA SER A 444 -23.12 13.93 7.91
C SER A 444 -24.22 12.95 7.51
N THR A 445 -24.05 11.71 7.91
CA THR A 445 -25.03 10.61 7.79
C THR A 445 -25.72 10.30 9.11
N VAL A 446 -25.26 10.91 10.22
CA VAL A 446 -25.83 10.71 11.56
C VAL A 446 -27.28 11.17 11.66
N GLN A 447 -28.12 10.31 12.22
CA GLN A 447 -29.52 10.62 12.49
C GLN A 447 -29.65 11.80 13.47
N GLY A 448 -30.50 12.79 13.14
CA GLY A 448 -30.71 13.99 13.94
C GLY A 448 -29.76 15.15 13.62
N HIS A 449 -28.77 14.96 12.74
CA HIS A 449 -27.96 16.05 12.20
C HIS A 449 -28.63 16.67 10.98
N VAL A 450 -29.23 17.84 11.14
CA VAL A 450 -29.95 18.55 10.07
C VAL A 450 -29.01 18.97 8.91
N GLY A 451 -27.73 19.20 9.21
CA GLY A 451 -26.71 19.44 8.18
C GLY A 451 -26.73 20.86 7.63
N ARG A 452 -26.88 21.87 8.50
CA ARG A 452 -27.00 23.28 8.11
C ARG A 452 -26.08 24.18 8.91
N LEU A 453 -25.51 25.17 8.24
CA LEU A 453 -24.78 26.28 8.85
C LEU A 453 -25.71 27.50 8.88
N VAL A 454 -25.92 28.10 10.06
CA VAL A 454 -26.87 29.20 10.26
C VAL A 454 -26.15 30.41 10.83
N PHE A 455 -26.07 31.48 10.06
CA PHE A 455 -25.61 32.80 10.52
C PHE A 455 -26.79 33.61 11.02
N GLY A 456 -26.58 34.46 12.02
CA GLY A 456 -27.60 35.38 12.49
C GLY A 456 -27.15 36.13 13.74
N GLU A 457 -28.11 36.72 14.44
CA GLU A 457 -27.86 37.43 15.69
C GLU A 457 -28.58 36.79 16.87
N LEU A 458 -27.87 36.66 17.99
CA LEU A 458 -28.44 36.22 19.26
C LEU A 458 -28.17 37.30 20.30
N LYS A 459 -29.25 37.95 20.79
CA LYS A 459 -29.18 39.05 21.76
C LYS A 459 -28.18 40.16 21.35
N GLY A 460 -28.19 40.54 20.07
CA GLY A 460 -27.33 41.58 19.51
C GLY A 460 -25.87 41.18 19.29
N LYS A 461 -25.55 39.87 19.37
CA LYS A 461 -24.24 39.32 19.01
C LYS A 461 -24.36 38.51 17.72
N THR A 462 -23.50 38.80 16.75
CA THR A 462 -23.44 38.03 15.51
C THR A 462 -22.80 36.67 15.75
N CYS A 463 -23.51 35.62 15.38
CA CYS A 463 -23.18 34.23 15.66
C CYS A 463 -23.26 33.38 14.39
N VAL A 464 -22.59 32.23 14.42
CA VAL A 464 -22.79 31.14 13.46
C VAL A 464 -23.04 29.83 14.23
N CYS A 465 -24.16 29.14 13.99
CA CYS A 465 -24.42 27.79 14.54
C CYS A 465 -24.29 26.72 13.46
N MET A 466 -23.63 25.62 13.81
CA MET A 466 -23.64 24.36 13.08
C MET A 466 -24.75 23.46 13.61
N GLN A 467 -25.79 23.19 12.82
CA GLN A 467 -26.81 22.20 13.15
C GLN A 467 -26.33 20.81 12.75
N GLY A 468 -25.69 20.12 13.70
CA GLY A 468 -25.07 18.81 13.49
C GLY A 468 -23.56 18.89 13.21
N ARG A 469 -22.88 17.78 13.49
CA ARG A 469 -21.42 17.62 13.42
C ARG A 469 -21.02 16.47 12.49
N PHE A 470 -19.72 16.36 12.26
CA PHE A 470 -19.10 15.28 11.50
C PHE A 470 -18.28 14.41 12.45
N HIS A 471 -18.22 13.12 12.19
CA HIS A 471 -17.49 12.19 13.03
C HIS A 471 -16.53 11.31 12.25
N MET A 472 -15.47 10.86 12.92
CA MET A 472 -14.48 9.96 12.32
C MET A 472 -15.06 8.58 12.02
N TYR A 473 -16.00 8.11 12.84
CA TYR A 473 -16.67 6.82 12.61
C TYR A 473 -17.55 6.79 11.34
N GLU A 474 -17.82 7.95 10.73
CA GLU A 474 -18.48 8.05 9.43
C GLU A 474 -17.50 7.85 8.26
N GLY A 475 -16.21 7.58 8.54
CA GLY A 475 -15.13 7.44 7.56
C GLY A 475 -14.41 8.75 7.23
N HIS A 476 -14.74 9.86 7.90
CA HIS A 476 -14.07 11.14 7.68
C HIS A 476 -12.73 11.22 8.43
N SER A 477 -11.71 11.79 7.81
CA SER A 477 -10.44 12.06 8.49
C SER A 477 -10.59 13.14 9.57
N VAL A 478 -9.67 13.17 10.56
CA VAL A 478 -9.64 14.21 11.60
C VAL A 478 -9.53 15.63 11.01
N TYR A 479 -8.85 15.78 9.87
CA TYR A 479 -8.75 17.06 9.14
C TYR A 479 -10.11 17.51 8.56
N LYS A 480 -10.95 16.57 8.12
CA LYS A 480 -12.30 16.86 7.62
C LYS A 480 -13.26 17.19 8.76
N VAL A 481 -13.19 16.45 9.86
CA VAL A 481 -14.01 16.72 11.06
C VAL A 481 -13.72 18.10 11.64
N THR A 482 -12.45 18.52 11.67
CA THR A 482 -12.04 19.83 12.21
C THR A 482 -12.06 20.98 11.19
N PHE A 483 -12.42 20.71 9.94
CA PHE A 483 -12.50 21.70 8.85
C PHE A 483 -13.35 22.93 9.22
N PRO A 484 -14.57 22.80 9.78
CA PRO A 484 -15.41 23.97 10.09
C PRO A 484 -14.81 24.88 11.15
N VAL A 485 -14.10 24.33 12.15
CA VAL A 485 -13.48 25.12 13.22
C VAL A 485 -12.40 26.04 12.65
N ARG A 486 -11.62 25.56 11.68
CA ARG A 486 -10.61 26.36 10.98
C ARG A 486 -11.25 27.47 10.14
N VAL A 487 -12.35 27.16 9.45
CA VAL A 487 -13.15 28.17 8.73
C VAL A 487 -13.71 29.23 9.67
N PHE A 488 -14.22 28.86 10.85
CA PHE A 488 -14.72 29.82 11.84
C PHE A 488 -13.63 30.77 12.33
N LYS A 489 -12.43 30.24 12.60
CA LYS A 489 -11.30 31.08 12.98
C LYS A 489 -10.98 32.13 11.91
N LEU A 490 -10.96 31.72 10.63
CA LEU A 490 -10.70 32.63 9.51
C LEU A 490 -11.87 33.61 9.24
N LEU A 491 -13.10 33.27 9.59
CA LEU A 491 -14.25 34.19 9.58
C LEU A 491 -14.17 35.26 10.69
N GLY A 492 -13.20 35.16 11.60
CA GLY A 492 -13.01 36.11 12.71
C GLY A 492 -13.74 35.71 14.00
N VAL A 493 -14.13 34.44 14.13
CA VAL A 493 -14.68 33.91 15.39
C VAL A 493 -13.60 33.86 16.46
N GLU A 494 -13.93 34.36 17.64
CA GLU A 494 -13.05 34.44 18.80
C GLU A 494 -13.49 33.50 19.92
N THR A 495 -14.78 33.19 19.99
CA THR A 495 -15.36 32.28 20.99
C THR A 495 -16.05 31.10 20.32
N LEU A 496 -15.71 29.89 20.74
CA LEU A 496 -16.34 28.66 20.27
C LEU A 496 -17.07 27.97 21.42
N ILE A 497 -18.37 27.73 21.25
CA ILE A 497 -19.19 26.94 22.16
C ILE A 497 -19.46 25.60 21.48
N VAL A 498 -18.97 24.52 22.05
CA VAL A 498 -19.20 23.16 21.52
C VAL A 498 -20.10 22.43 22.49
N THR A 499 -21.20 21.89 21.96
CA THR A 499 -22.16 21.12 22.75
C THR A 499 -22.13 19.66 22.32
N ASN A 500 -22.25 18.75 23.27
CA ASN A 500 -22.28 17.32 23.02
C ASN A 500 -23.30 16.62 23.91
N ALA A 501 -24.03 15.64 23.36
CA ALA A 501 -24.73 14.66 24.17
C ALA A 501 -23.73 13.55 24.52
N ALA A 502 -23.56 13.26 25.80
CA ALA A 502 -22.53 12.36 26.32
C ALA A 502 -23.14 11.38 27.32
N GLY A 503 -22.49 10.23 27.50
CA GLY A 503 -22.80 9.30 28.57
C GLY A 503 -22.10 9.73 29.86
N SER A 504 -22.83 9.82 30.97
CA SER A 504 -22.18 10.00 32.27
C SER A 504 -21.66 8.67 32.79
N ILE A 505 -20.46 8.70 33.36
CA ILE A 505 -19.94 7.63 34.22
C ILE A 505 -19.85 8.06 35.70
N ALA A 506 -20.09 9.35 35.98
CA ALA A 506 -20.27 9.87 37.33
C ALA A 506 -21.66 9.50 37.87
N GLU A 507 -21.71 8.86 39.03
CA GLU A 507 -22.96 8.42 39.69
C GLU A 507 -23.84 9.59 40.12
N SER A 508 -23.26 10.77 40.33
CA SER A 508 -23.98 11.97 40.76
C SER A 508 -24.74 12.69 39.64
N TYR A 509 -24.51 12.32 38.38
CA TYR A 509 -25.09 13.01 37.23
C TYR A 509 -26.31 12.27 36.73
N HIS A 510 -27.33 13.03 36.33
CA HIS A 510 -28.59 12.51 35.85
C HIS A 510 -28.80 12.85 34.38
N CYS A 511 -29.63 12.06 33.69
CA CYS A 511 -30.03 12.39 32.33
C CYS A 511 -30.74 13.76 32.32
N GLY A 512 -30.23 14.69 31.50
CA GLY A 512 -30.72 16.07 31.44
C GLY A 512 -29.84 17.08 32.17
N ASP A 513 -28.88 16.63 32.99
CA ASP A 513 -27.88 17.52 33.59
C ASP A 513 -27.02 18.19 32.50
N ILE A 514 -26.65 19.45 32.75
CA ILE A 514 -25.71 20.20 31.90
C ILE A 514 -24.34 20.13 32.56
N MET A 515 -23.38 19.47 31.92
CA MET A 515 -21.99 19.46 32.38
C MET A 515 -21.18 20.54 31.66
N ILE A 516 -20.63 21.48 32.43
CA ILE A 516 -19.61 22.41 31.96
C ILE A 516 -18.27 21.68 31.99
N ILE A 517 -17.64 21.54 30.82
CA ILE A 517 -16.36 20.83 30.71
C ILE A 517 -15.25 21.68 31.32
N ARG A 518 -14.56 21.09 32.31
CA ARG A 518 -13.40 21.66 33.00
C ARG A 518 -12.09 21.26 32.35
N ASP A 519 -12.00 20.01 31.92
CA ASP A 519 -10.82 19.41 31.31
C ASP A 519 -11.23 18.21 30.45
N HIS A 520 -10.29 17.63 29.72
CA HIS A 520 -10.55 16.43 28.93
C HIS A 520 -9.37 15.46 28.83
N ILE A 521 -9.70 14.18 28.56
CA ILE A 521 -8.75 13.16 28.11
C ILE A 521 -9.01 12.86 26.65
N ASN A 522 -8.01 13.07 25.79
CA ASN A 522 -8.08 12.80 24.35
C ASN A 522 -7.31 11.51 24.00
N PHE A 523 -7.94 10.34 24.15
CA PHE A 523 -7.29 9.07 23.81
C PHE A 523 -6.86 8.95 22.34
N PRO A 524 -7.69 9.35 21.35
CA PRO A 524 -7.23 9.41 19.96
C PRO A 524 -5.95 10.24 19.81
N GLY A 525 -5.87 11.39 20.48
CA GLY A 525 -4.67 12.21 20.50
C GLY A 525 -3.45 11.51 21.12
N LEU A 526 -3.64 10.77 22.22
CA LEU A 526 -2.58 9.97 22.84
C LEU A 526 -2.10 8.82 21.92
N ALA A 527 -2.97 8.32 21.05
CA ALA A 527 -2.65 7.33 20.02
C ALA A 527 -2.08 7.96 18.72
N GLY A 528 -1.76 9.25 18.72
CA GLY A 528 -1.19 9.94 17.57
C GLY A 528 -2.21 10.50 16.58
N LEU A 529 -3.53 10.36 16.81
CA LEU A 529 -4.57 10.97 15.98
C LEU A 529 -4.83 12.40 16.43
N ASN A 530 -4.02 13.35 15.94
CA ASN A 530 -4.12 14.76 16.29
C ASN A 530 -4.37 15.64 15.05
N PRO A 531 -5.33 16.60 15.08
CA PRO A 531 -5.57 17.50 13.96
C PRO A 531 -4.38 18.41 13.61
N LEU A 532 -3.41 18.57 14.53
CA LEU A 532 -2.19 19.36 14.34
C LEU A 532 -1.01 18.53 13.78
N ASN A 533 -1.22 17.27 13.40
CA ASN A 533 -0.19 16.51 12.68
C ASN A 533 0.09 17.10 11.29
N GLY A 534 1.27 16.82 10.72
CA GLY A 534 1.74 17.36 9.43
C GLY A 534 2.83 18.43 9.55
N PRO A 535 3.13 19.19 8.48
CA PRO A 535 4.12 20.26 8.49
C PRO A 535 3.80 21.35 9.51
N ASN A 536 4.83 22.03 10.03
CA ASN A 536 4.62 23.19 10.89
C ASN A 536 4.30 24.41 10.04
N ASP A 537 3.01 24.76 9.94
CA ASP A 537 2.55 25.97 9.26
C ASP A 537 2.14 27.00 10.32
N GLU A 538 2.94 28.06 10.43
CA GLU A 538 2.76 29.14 11.41
C GLU A 538 1.39 29.83 11.32
N LYS A 539 0.71 29.73 10.16
CA LYS A 539 -0.65 30.28 9.97
C LYS A 539 -1.69 29.58 10.85
N PHE A 540 -1.43 28.36 11.33
CA PHE A 540 -2.30 27.64 12.26
C PHE A 540 -2.00 27.94 13.74
N GLY A 541 -1.02 28.79 14.03
CA GLY A 541 -0.59 29.11 15.39
C GLY A 541 0.49 28.16 15.91
N PRO A 542 0.71 28.12 17.24
CA PRO A 542 1.78 27.32 17.82
C PRO A 542 1.53 25.81 17.61
N ARG A 543 2.59 25.08 17.21
CA ARG A 543 2.54 23.61 17.03
C ARG A 543 2.14 22.87 18.30
N PHE A 544 2.63 23.34 19.44
CA PHE A 544 2.35 22.79 20.76
C PHE A 544 1.58 23.84 21.56
N PRO A 545 0.26 23.99 21.35
CA PRO A 545 -0.53 24.92 22.14
C PRO A 545 -0.53 24.48 23.61
N SER A 546 -0.50 25.44 24.53
CA SER A 546 -0.61 25.14 25.96
C SER A 546 -1.99 24.55 26.25
N MET A 547 -2.02 23.39 26.90
CA MET A 547 -3.26 22.72 27.28
C MET A 547 -3.73 23.04 28.70
N SER A 548 -2.99 23.88 29.45
CA SER A 548 -3.32 24.21 30.85
C SER A 548 -4.59 25.07 31.03
N GLY A 549 -5.18 25.53 29.92
CA GLY A 549 -6.35 26.41 29.89
C GLY A 549 -7.23 26.18 28.66
N VAL A 550 -7.33 24.94 28.19
CA VAL A 550 -8.12 24.58 26.98
C VAL A 550 -9.57 25.06 27.10
N TYR A 551 -10.15 24.92 28.29
CA TYR A 551 -11.46 25.46 28.63
C TYR A 551 -11.29 26.73 29.44
N ASP A 552 -11.68 27.86 28.85
CA ASP A 552 -11.48 29.19 29.42
C ASP A 552 -12.15 29.32 30.79
N LYS A 553 -11.37 29.71 31.81
CA LYS A 553 -11.85 29.78 33.20
C LYS A 553 -12.92 30.84 33.40
N ASP A 554 -12.82 31.98 32.71
CA ASP A 554 -13.75 33.08 32.84
C ASP A 554 -15.08 32.76 32.15
N LEU A 555 -15.03 32.09 30.98
CA LEU A 555 -16.25 31.60 30.32
C LEU A 555 -16.96 30.53 31.14
N ARG A 556 -16.23 29.59 31.76
CA ARG A 556 -16.83 28.59 32.66
C ARG A 556 -17.51 29.26 33.86
N LYS A 557 -16.82 30.20 34.50
CA LYS A 557 -17.38 30.98 35.62
C LYS A 557 -18.63 31.75 35.19
N LEU A 558 -18.57 32.43 34.05
CA LEU A 558 -19.70 33.15 33.48
C LEU A 558 -20.90 32.23 33.23
N ALA A 559 -20.67 31.03 32.70
CA ALA A 559 -21.73 30.04 32.51
C ALA A 559 -22.39 29.65 33.84
N PHE A 560 -21.60 29.39 34.89
CA PHE A 560 -22.12 29.12 36.23
C PHE A 560 -22.92 30.28 36.82
N ASP A 561 -22.41 31.51 36.69
CA ASP A 561 -23.09 32.72 37.18
C ASP A 561 -24.44 32.93 36.47
N ILE A 562 -24.49 32.69 35.15
CA ILE A 562 -25.72 32.71 34.37
C ILE A 562 -26.70 31.65 34.87
N CYS A 563 -26.25 30.40 35.03
CA CYS A 563 -27.09 29.31 35.55
C CYS A 563 -27.66 29.63 36.94
N LYS A 564 -26.86 30.26 37.81
CA LYS A 564 -27.31 30.72 39.13
C LYS A 564 -28.37 31.81 39.03
N SER A 565 -28.15 32.81 38.18
CA SER A 565 -29.12 33.89 37.97
C SER A 565 -30.46 33.38 37.39
N MET A 566 -30.41 32.31 36.62
CA MET A 566 -31.59 31.66 36.01
C MET A 566 -32.27 30.66 36.95
N GLY A 567 -31.72 30.39 38.14
CA GLY A 567 -32.27 29.43 39.09
C GLY A 567 -32.12 27.95 38.68
N VAL A 568 -31.21 27.66 37.74
CA VAL A 568 -31.04 26.31 37.15
C VAL A 568 -29.81 25.57 37.67
N SER A 569 -29.07 26.12 38.63
CA SER A 569 -27.84 25.51 39.17
C SER A 569 -28.00 24.09 39.72
N HIS A 570 -29.23 23.65 40.01
CA HIS A 570 -29.49 22.33 40.58
C HIS A 570 -29.27 21.16 39.62
N PHE A 571 -29.21 21.39 38.31
CA PHE A 571 -28.87 20.38 37.29
C PHE A 571 -27.62 20.76 36.47
N VAL A 572 -26.77 21.64 36.99
CA VAL A 572 -25.54 22.09 36.31
C VAL A 572 -24.32 21.58 37.06
N GLN A 573 -23.46 20.86 36.35
CA GLN A 573 -22.28 20.17 36.88
C GLN A 573 -20.99 20.70 36.26
N GLU A 574 -19.84 20.39 36.87
CA GLU A 574 -18.52 20.65 36.29
C GLU A 574 -17.68 19.36 36.26
N GLY A 575 -17.17 18.96 35.10
CA GLY A 575 -16.51 17.66 34.97
C GLY A 575 -15.43 17.55 33.91
N VAL A 576 -14.74 16.40 33.92
CA VAL A 576 -13.73 16.00 32.95
C VAL A 576 -14.39 15.12 31.88
N TYR A 577 -14.24 15.52 30.62
CA TYR A 577 -14.78 14.80 29.47
C TYR A 577 -13.73 13.87 28.85
N CYS A 578 -14.08 12.64 28.49
CA CYS A 578 -13.17 11.76 27.76
C CYS A 578 -13.64 11.59 26.32
N MET A 579 -12.76 11.84 25.37
CA MET A 579 -12.99 11.49 23.98
C MET A 579 -12.42 10.09 23.71
N VAL A 580 -13.28 9.18 23.28
CA VAL A 580 -12.91 7.85 22.75
C VAL A 580 -13.26 7.72 21.27
N GLY A 581 -12.73 6.67 20.62
CA GLY A 581 -12.82 6.51 19.15
C GLY A 581 -14.20 6.10 18.59
N GLY A 582 -15.05 5.44 19.39
CA GLY A 582 -16.31 4.85 18.92
C GLY A 582 -16.13 3.79 17.82
N PRO A 583 -17.21 3.30 17.18
CA PRO A 583 -18.62 3.70 17.34
C PRO A 583 -19.40 2.92 18.41
N ASN A 584 -18.79 1.93 19.07
CA ASN A 584 -19.42 1.24 20.20
C ASN A 584 -19.34 2.09 21.46
N PHE A 585 -20.31 1.92 22.36
CA PHE A 585 -20.21 2.40 23.73
C PHE A 585 -19.14 1.62 24.50
N GLU A 586 -18.70 2.21 25.60
CA GLU A 586 -17.67 1.66 26.49
C GLU A 586 -18.22 0.41 27.20
N SER A 587 -17.37 -0.61 27.29
CA SER A 587 -17.59 -1.75 28.17
C SER A 587 -17.54 -1.32 29.64
N ILE A 588 -18.08 -2.16 30.53
CA ILE A 588 -18.03 -1.92 31.98
C ILE A 588 -16.58 -1.78 32.48
N ALA A 589 -15.64 -2.53 31.90
CA ALA A 589 -14.22 -2.45 32.27
C ALA A 589 -13.61 -1.11 31.87
N GLU A 590 -13.92 -0.62 30.67
CA GLU A 590 -13.48 0.68 30.17
C GLU A 590 -14.09 1.81 31.01
N ALA A 591 -15.40 1.78 31.29
CA ALA A 591 -16.05 2.77 32.14
C ALA A 591 -15.42 2.86 33.54
N ARG A 592 -15.11 1.72 34.16
CA ARG A 592 -14.40 1.67 35.46
C ARG A 592 -12.99 2.25 35.37
N LEU A 593 -12.25 1.93 34.30
CA LEU A 593 -10.92 2.50 34.07
C LEU A 593 -10.98 4.02 33.92
N LEU A 594 -11.93 4.53 33.11
CA LEU A 594 -12.12 5.95 32.90
C LEU A 594 -12.50 6.68 34.19
N GLN A 595 -13.37 6.07 35.00
CA GLN A 595 -13.72 6.60 36.32
C GLN A 595 -12.49 6.67 37.25
N MET A 596 -11.61 5.65 37.23
CA MET A 596 -10.35 5.68 37.98
C MET A 596 -9.39 6.78 37.51
N LEU A 597 -9.48 7.20 36.24
CA LEU A 597 -8.73 8.32 35.68
C LEU A 597 -9.37 9.68 35.99
N GLY A 598 -10.49 9.72 36.72
CA GLY A 598 -11.20 10.95 37.08
C GLY A 598 -12.06 11.52 35.97
N VAL A 599 -12.49 10.68 35.01
CA VAL A 599 -13.43 11.07 33.96
C VAL A 599 -14.85 11.06 34.53
N ASP A 600 -15.63 12.08 34.18
CA ASP A 600 -17.04 12.21 34.59
C ASP A 600 -18.02 11.83 33.47
N ALA A 601 -17.65 12.08 32.20
CA ALA A 601 -18.46 11.75 31.03
C ALA A 601 -17.63 11.39 29.79
N VAL A 602 -18.22 10.61 28.88
CA VAL A 602 -17.60 10.09 27.64
C VAL A 602 -18.46 10.39 26.42
#